data_AF-R8B1L8-F1
#
_entry.id   AF-R8B1L8-F1
#
_cell.length_a   1.000
_cell.length_b   1.000
_cell.length_c   1.000
_cell.angle_alpha   90.00
_cell.angle_beta   90.00
_cell.angle_gamma   90.00
#
_symmetry.space_group_name_H-M   'P 1'
#
loop_
_entity.id
_entity.type
_entity.pdbx_description
1 polymer ?
#
loop_
_entity_poly.entity_id
_entity_poly.type
_entity_poly.pdbx_seq_one_letter_code
_entity_poly.pdbx_strand_id
1 'polypeptide(L)'
;MAIAQQCAALHSRVFSRLVTRHYNAYLRPTGLMVTQFTIMNAITLFTPDSIHHLAETLGMERTSLQRTVDKMIDKGLLQTRSSGHSRSLELSLTTEGKRIYKEASVKWNEAHQAFVDMAGTEEWSSVAEKLQDFSASLKSNL
;
A
#
# COMPACT_ATOMS: atom_id res chain seq x y z
N MET A 1 2.01 -0.86 -35.29
CA MET A 1 2.20 -1.33 -33.89
C MET A 1 1.07 -0.74 -33.06
N ALA A 2 0.15 -1.56 -32.53
CA ALA A 2 -1.05 -1.03 -31.86
C ALA A 2 -0.68 -0.36 -30.53
N ILE A 3 -1.26 0.81 -30.22
CA ILE A 3 -1.03 1.59 -28.99
C ILE A 3 -1.10 0.68 -27.74
N ALA A 4 -2.01 -0.29 -27.72
CA ALA A 4 -2.21 -1.21 -26.60
C ALA A 4 -0.99 -2.09 -26.27
N GLN A 5 -0.12 -2.41 -27.23
CA GLN A 5 1.04 -3.29 -26.98
C GLN A 5 2.20 -2.58 -26.29
N GLN A 6 2.30 -1.24 -26.39
CA GLN A 6 3.41 -0.45 -25.86
C GLN A 6 3.00 0.57 -24.80
N CYS A 7 1.71 0.77 -24.56
CA CYS A 7 1.23 1.80 -23.64
C CYS A 7 1.54 1.43 -22.18
N ALA A 8 2.55 2.07 -21.59
CA ALA A 8 2.93 1.90 -20.19
C ALA A 8 1.71 2.09 -19.26
N ALA A 9 0.91 3.16 -19.46
CA ALA A 9 -0.26 3.43 -18.64
C ALA A 9 -1.31 2.30 -18.67
N LEU A 10 -1.52 1.64 -19.82
CA LEU A 10 -2.45 0.52 -19.93
C LEU A 10 -1.92 -0.70 -19.16
N HIS A 11 -0.67 -1.09 -19.40
CA HIS A 11 -0.03 -2.23 -18.76
C HIS A 11 0.05 -2.06 -17.25
N SER A 12 0.49 -0.88 -16.77
CA SER A 12 0.53 -0.56 -15.34
C SER A 12 -0.84 -0.65 -14.69
N ARG A 13 -1.90 -0.15 -15.34
CA ARG A 13 -3.26 -0.18 -14.79
C ARG A 13 -3.82 -1.61 -14.72
N VAL A 14 -3.62 -2.42 -15.75
CA VAL A 14 -4.08 -3.82 -15.76
C VAL A 14 -3.33 -4.63 -14.70
N PHE A 15 -2.00 -4.50 -14.67
CA PHE A 15 -1.16 -5.18 -13.69
C PHE A 15 -1.53 -4.78 -12.25
N SER A 16 -1.62 -3.48 -11.96
CA SER A 16 -2.03 -2.95 -10.65
C SER A 16 -3.37 -3.54 -10.18
N ARG A 17 -4.37 -3.66 -11.08
CA ARG A 17 -5.67 -4.25 -10.74
C ARG A 17 -5.59 -5.73 -10.43
N LEU A 18 -4.85 -6.50 -11.24
CA LEU A 18 -4.71 -7.95 -11.06
C LEU A 18 -3.90 -8.29 -9.81
N VAL A 19 -2.78 -7.60 -9.58
CA VAL A 19 -1.98 -7.79 -8.36
C VAL A 19 -2.80 -7.40 -7.12
N THR A 20 -3.54 -6.28 -7.15
CA THR A 20 -4.43 -5.91 -6.04
C THR A 20 -5.47 -7.00 -5.74
N ARG A 21 -6.09 -7.58 -6.78
CA ARG A 21 -7.04 -8.69 -6.63
C ARG A 21 -6.39 -9.93 -6.02
N HIS A 22 -5.17 -10.27 -6.45
CA HIS A 22 -4.40 -11.40 -5.92
C HIS A 22 -4.19 -11.25 -4.41
N TYR A 23 -3.60 -10.14 -3.96
CA TYR A 23 -3.34 -9.93 -2.53
C TYR A 23 -4.63 -9.82 -1.70
N ASN A 24 -5.67 -9.18 -2.25
CA ASN A 24 -6.98 -9.10 -1.58
C ASN A 24 -7.63 -10.47 -1.37
N ALA A 25 -7.41 -11.44 -2.26
CA ALA A 25 -7.97 -12.78 -2.10
C ALA A 25 -7.40 -13.48 -0.85
N TYR A 26 -6.09 -13.34 -0.61
CA TYR A 26 -5.42 -13.90 0.57
C TYR A 26 -5.72 -13.12 1.84
N LEU A 27 -5.88 -11.80 1.76
CA LEU A 27 -6.20 -10.95 2.91
C LEU A 27 -7.67 -11.00 3.33
N ARG A 28 -8.56 -11.55 2.49
CA ARG A 28 -10.00 -11.65 2.76
C ARG A 28 -10.35 -12.19 4.16
N PRO A 29 -9.69 -13.22 4.72
CA PRO A 29 -9.99 -13.73 6.06
C PRO A 29 -9.73 -12.72 7.19
N THR A 30 -8.85 -11.74 6.99
CA THR A 30 -8.56 -10.69 8.00
C THR A 30 -9.51 -9.50 7.89
N GLY A 31 -10.35 -9.47 6.87
CA GLY A 31 -11.24 -8.35 6.57
C GLY A 31 -10.53 -7.11 6.01
N LEU A 32 -9.23 -7.20 5.71
CA LEU A 32 -8.45 -6.11 5.12
C LEU A 32 -8.36 -6.21 3.59
N MET A 33 -8.32 -5.05 2.96
CA MET A 33 -7.76 -4.90 1.61
C MET A 33 -6.25 -4.65 1.68
N VAL A 34 -5.51 -5.01 0.63
CA VAL A 34 -4.07 -4.76 0.51
C VAL A 34 -3.72 -3.29 0.69
N THR A 35 -4.54 -2.36 0.21
CA THR A 35 -4.36 -0.92 0.44
C THR A 35 -4.37 -0.57 1.94
N GLN A 36 -5.29 -1.16 2.71
CA GLN A 36 -5.36 -0.92 4.15
C GLN A 36 -4.16 -1.55 4.87
N PHE A 37 -3.76 -2.76 4.46
CA PHE A 37 -2.55 -3.41 4.97
C PHE A 37 -1.30 -2.54 4.70
N THR A 38 -1.13 -2.03 3.49
CA THR A 38 0.00 -1.17 3.11
C THR A 38 0.02 0.13 3.91
N ILE A 39 -1.13 0.73 4.21
CA ILE A 39 -1.23 1.89 5.12
C ILE A 39 -0.74 1.51 6.53
N MET A 40 -1.20 0.40 7.09
CA MET A 40 -0.79 -0.06 8.43
C MET A 40 0.71 -0.38 8.49
N ASN A 41 1.24 -0.99 7.43
CA ASN A 41 2.68 -1.28 7.29
C ASN A 41 3.49 0.02 7.26
N ALA A 42 3.07 1.00 6.45
CA ALA A 42 3.76 2.28 6.34
C ALA A 42 3.76 3.08 7.66
N ILE A 43 2.64 3.10 8.39
CA ILE A 43 2.54 3.71 9.72
C ILE A 43 3.50 3.01 10.70
N THR A 44 3.60 1.69 10.62
CA THR A 44 4.44 0.88 11.52
C THR A 44 5.94 1.08 11.25
N LEU A 45 6.34 1.25 9.99
CA LEU A 45 7.74 1.33 9.58
C LEU A 45 8.30 2.76 9.59
N PHE A 46 7.51 3.74 9.15
CA PHE A 46 8.02 5.07 8.81
C PHE A 46 7.53 6.19 9.72
N THR A 47 6.55 5.94 10.60
CA THR A 47 5.93 6.95 11.48
C THR A 47 5.70 8.29 10.74
N PRO A 48 4.81 8.31 9.73
CA PRO A 48 4.64 9.47 8.86
C PRO A 48 4.25 10.71 9.67
N ASP A 49 4.83 11.85 9.33
CA ASP A 49 4.61 13.13 9.99
C ASP A 49 3.33 13.85 9.52
N SER A 50 2.75 13.44 8.38
CA SER A 50 1.51 14.02 7.83
C SER A 50 0.78 13.07 6.88
N ILE A 51 -0.52 13.32 6.64
CA ILE A 51 -1.30 12.56 5.63
C ILE A 51 -0.75 12.82 4.23
N HIS A 52 -0.23 14.03 4.01
CA HIS A 52 0.43 14.40 2.76
C HIS A 52 1.66 13.53 2.52
N HIS A 53 2.56 13.44 3.49
CA HIS A 53 3.74 12.60 3.35
C HIS A 53 3.38 11.12 3.17
N LEU A 54 2.41 10.60 3.93
CA LEU A 54 1.94 9.23 3.74
C LEU A 54 1.34 9.00 2.33
N ALA A 55 0.61 9.98 1.79
CA ALA A 55 0.07 9.92 0.42
C ALA A 55 1.20 9.84 -0.62
N GLU A 56 2.23 10.69 -0.46
CA GLU A 56 3.43 10.71 -1.29
C GLU A 56 4.22 9.40 -1.22
N THR A 57 4.40 8.83 -0.03
CA THR A 57 5.08 7.54 0.18
C THR A 57 4.34 6.39 -0.49
N LEU A 58 3.01 6.41 -0.44
CA LEU A 58 2.17 5.34 -0.97
C LEU A 58 1.76 5.51 -2.43
N GLY A 59 2.10 6.65 -3.06
CA GLY A 59 1.64 6.99 -4.40
C GLY A 59 0.11 7.09 -4.50
N MET A 60 -0.54 7.57 -3.43
CA MET A 60 -1.99 7.67 -3.33
C MET A 60 -2.46 9.13 -3.39
N GLU A 61 -3.61 9.36 -4.02
CA GLU A 61 -4.29 10.66 -3.91
C GLU A 61 -4.65 10.99 -2.46
N ARG A 62 -4.25 12.18 -1.99
CA ARG A 62 -4.39 12.61 -0.59
C ARG A 62 -5.82 12.45 -0.06
N THR A 63 -6.83 12.86 -0.84
CA THR A 63 -8.25 12.77 -0.44
C THR A 63 -8.77 11.34 -0.37
N SER A 64 -8.21 10.44 -1.18
CA SER A 64 -8.52 9.02 -1.15
C SER A 64 -7.86 8.31 0.02
N LEU A 65 -6.61 8.68 0.33
CA LEU A 65 -5.92 8.19 1.52
C LEU A 65 -6.64 8.64 2.80
N GLN A 66 -6.96 9.93 2.94
CA GLN A 66 -7.67 10.46 4.11
C GLN A 66 -8.97 9.69 4.37
N ARG A 67 -9.83 9.54 3.36
CA ARG A 67 -11.08 8.78 3.47
C ARG A 67 -10.87 7.31 3.86
N THR A 68 -9.75 6.71 3.45
CA THR A 68 -9.41 5.33 3.82
C THR A 68 -8.97 5.25 5.28
N VAL A 69 -8.13 6.18 5.72
CA VAL A 69 -7.68 6.32 7.11
C VAL A 69 -8.86 6.55 8.04
N ASP A 70 -9.77 7.48 7.72
CA ASP A 70 -10.94 7.79 8.53
C ASP A 70 -11.79 6.52 8.76
N LYS A 71 -12.06 5.76 7.69
CA LYS A 71 -12.76 4.48 7.79
C LYS A 71 -12.03 3.44 8.65
N MET A 72 -10.70 3.46 8.67
CA MET A 72 -9.92 2.55 9.51
C MET A 72 -9.93 2.98 10.98
N ILE A 73 -10.03 4.29 11.26
CA ILE A 73 -10.25 4.83 12.60
C ILE A 73 -11.65 4.45 13.08
N ASP A 74 -12.69 4.63 12.25
CA ASP A 74 -14.07 4.25 12.59
C ASP A 74 -14.22 2.76 12.90
N LYS A 75 -13.42 1.92 12.23
CA LYS A 75 -13.34 0.47 12.48
C LYS A 75 -12.47 0.10 13.68
N GLY A 76 -11.89 1.07 14.38
CA GLY A 76 -11.03 0.84 15.54
C GLY A 76 -9.68 0.21 15.20
N LEU A 77 -9.21 0.29 13.96
CA LEU A 77 -7.91 -0.25 13.52
C LEU A 77 -6.77 0.76 13.71
N LEU A 78 -7.07 2.04 13.51
CA LEU A 78 -6.16 3.15 13.69
C LEU A 78 -6.69 4.12 14.75
N GLN A 79 -5.79 4.89 15.34
CA GLN A 79 -6.10 6.00 16.23
C GLN A 79 -5.16 7.17 15.96
N THR A 80 -5.68 8.38 16.10
CA THR A 80 -4.90 9.61 16.17
C THR A 80 -4.47 9.84 17.62
N ARG A 81 -3.19 10.11 17.86
CA ARG A 81 -2.73 10.64 19.15
C ARG A 81 -2.86 12.17 19.13
N SER A 82 -3.16 12.76 20.29
CA SER A 82 -3.15 14.21 20.42
C SER A 82 -1.70 14.69 20.45
N SER A 83 -1.19 15.19 19.32
CA SER A 83 0.06 15.93 19.34
C SER A 83 -0.23 17.32 19.93
N GLY A 84 0.48 17.70 21.00
CA GLY A 84 0.47 19.08 21.52
C GLY A 84 1.07 20.11 20.54
N HIS A 85 1.45 19.68 19.34
CA HIS A 85 2.03 20.47 18.27
C HIS A 85 1.15 20.33 17.03
N SER A 86 0.62 21.45 16.53
CA SER A 86 -0.56 21.52 15.64
C SER A 86 -0.40 20.97 14.21
N ARG A 87 0.66 20.21 13.89
CA ARG A 87 0.97 19.81 12.50
C ARG A 87 1.44 18.37 12.29
N SER A 88 1.72 17.57 13.33
CA SER A 88 2.11 16.17 13.13
C SER A 88 0.88 15.25 13.13
N LEU A 89 0.74 14.46 12.06
CA LEU A 89 -0.20 13.34 12.03
C LEU A 89 0.37 12.21 12.88
N GLU A 90 -0.02 12.12 14.15
CA GLU A 90 0.33 10.97 14.97
C GLU A 90 -0.69 9.83 14.77
N LEU A 91 -0.69 9.21 13.59
CA LEU A 91 -1.42 7.96 13.38
C LEU A 91 -0.66 6.81 14.03
N SER A 92 -1.40 5.94 14.73
CA SER A 92 -0.88 4.67 15.24
C SER A 92 -1.94 3.59 15.15
N LEU A 93 -1.49 2.33 15.10
CA LEU A 93 -2.39 1.19 15.19
C LEU A 93 -2.91 1.08 16.63
N THR A 94 -4.21 0.82 16.78
CA THR A 94 -4.80 0.42 18.07
C THR A 94 -4.31 -0.97 18.47
N THR A 95 -4.66 -1.45 19.67
CA THR A 95 -4.40 -2.84 20.07
C THR A 95 -5.01 -3.84 19.08
N GLU A 96 -6.25 -3.60 18.65
CA GLU A 96 -6.94 -4.44 17.68
C GLU A 96 -6.31 -4.34 16.29
N GLY A 97 -5.93 -3.12 15.87
CA GLY A 97 -5.19 -2.90 14.64
C GLY A 97 -3.88 -3.68 14.59
N LYS A 98 -3.12 -3.71 15.69
CA LYS A 98 -1.88 -4.51 15.78
C LYS A 98 -2.14 -6.00 15.67
N ARG A 99 -3.22 -6.50 16.29
CA ARG A 99 -3.62 -7.91 16.20
C ARG A 99 -3.95 -8.29 14.76
N ILE A 100 -4.84 -7.55 14.10
CA ILE A 100 -5.23 -7.78 12.71
C ILE A 100 -4.04 -7.60 11.77
N TYR A 101 -3.18 -6.61 12.00
CA TYR A 101 -1.97 -6.39 11.20
C TYR A 101 -1.06 -7.62 11.22
N LYS A 102 -0.82 -8.20 12.40
CA LYS A 102 0.00 -9.42 12.54
C LYS A 102 -0.57 -10.60 11.76
N GLU A 103 -1.89 -10.81 11.83
CA GLU A 103 -2.59 -11.85 11.06
C GLU A 103 -2.50 -11.59 9.55
N ALA A 104 -2.67 -10.33 9.15
CA ALA A 104 -2.58 -9.90 7.77
C ALA A 104 -1.16 -9.99 7.21
N SER A 105 -0.11 -9.79 8.01
CA SER A 105 1.29 -9.98 7.57
C SER A 105 1.57 -11.42 7.15
N VAL A 106 1.00 -12.40 7.87
CA VAL A 106 1.11 -13.83 7.48
C VAL A 106 0.42 -14.06 6.13
N LYS A 107 -0.80 -13.55 5.96
CA LYS A 107 -1.56 -13.68 4.70
C LYS A 107 -0.94 -12.91 3.54
N TRP A 108 -0.34 -11.75 3.81
CA TRP A 108 0.44 -11.01 2.83
C TRP A 108 1.65 -11.82 2.38
N ASN A 109 2.36 -12.48 3.32
CA ASN A 109 3.52 -13.29 2.98
C ASN A 109 3.13 -14.51 2.13
N GLU A 110 2.01 -15.18 2.45
CA GLU A 110 1.45 -16.25 1.61
C GLU A 110 1.12 -15.73 0.19
N ALA A 111 0.48 -14.56 0.09
CA ALA A 111 0.16 -13.95 -1.19
C ALA A 111 1.41 -13.57 -1.99
N HIS A 112 2.41 -13.00 -1.31
CA HIS A 112 3.66 -12.57 -1.92
C HIS A 112 4.46 -13.77 -2.41
N GLN A 113 4.58 -14.83 -1.60
CA GLN A 113 5.24 -16.07 -2.00
C GLN A 113 4.57 -16.67 -3.24
N ALA A 114 3.25 -16.84 -3.23
CA ALA A 114 2.52 -17.36 -4.39
C ALA A 114 2.67 -16.48 -5.65
N PHE A 115 2.82 -15.16 -5.45
CA PHE A 115 3.07 -14.23 -6.55
C PHE A 115 4.49 -14.40 -7.12
N VAL A 116 5.52 -14.45 -6.28
CA VAL A 116 6.92 -14.62 -6.74
C VAL A 116 7.18 -16.01 -7.29
N ASP A 117 6.52 -17.06 -6.79
CA ASP A 117 6.58 -18.42 -7.35
C ASP A 117 6.04 -18.46 -8.79
N MET A 118 5.00 -17.67 -9.07
CA MET A 118 4.44 -17.54 -10.42
C MET A 118 5.29 -16.63 -11.31
N ALA A 119 5.79 -15.52 -10.77
CA ALA A 119 6.49 -14.48 -11.52
C ALA A 119 7.99 -14.78 -11.75
N GLY A 120 8.59 -15.62 -10.92
CA GLY A 120 10.04 -15.76 -10.79
C GLY A 120 10.63 -14.74 -9.82
N THR A 121 11.39 -15.20 -8.82
CA THR A 121 11.95 -14.32 -7.77
C THR A 121 12.95 -13.32 -8.33
N GLU A 122 13.84 -13.75 -9.22
CA GLU A 122 14.85 -12.89 -9.83
C GLU A 122 14.20 -11.91 -10.82
N GLU A 123 13.27 -12.41 -11.62
CA GLU A 123 12.49 -11.62 -12.58
C GLU A 123 11.68 -10.54 -11.86
N TRP A 124 10.95 -10.90 -10.80
CA TRP A 124 10.19 -9.94 -10.02
C TRP A 124 11.11 -8.90 -9.36
N SER A 125 12.25 -9.31 -8.82
CA SER A 125 13.20 -8.37 -8.21
C SER A 125 13.70 -7.34 -9.24
N SER A 126 14.07 -7.78 -10.45
CA SER A 126 14.46 -6.88 -11.53
C SER A 126 13.32 -5.97 -12.00
N VAL A 127 12.09 -6.49 -12.06
CA VAL A 127 10.90 -5.69 -12.40
C VAL A 127 10.62 -4.65 -11.32
N ALA A 128 10.71 -5.02 -10.04
CA ALA A 128 10.45 -4.13 -8.92
C ALA A 128 11.45 -2.96 -8.89
N GLU A 129 12.74 -3.23 -9.12
CA GLU A 129 13.78 -2.21 -9.27
C GLU A 129 13.45 -1.24 -10.41
N LYS A 130 13.16 -1.75 -11.62
CA LYS A 130 12.77 -0.90 -12.77
C LYS A 130 11.51 -0.08 -12.50
N LEU A 131 10.51 -0.65 -11.82
CA LEU A 131 9.29 0.07 -11.44
C LEU A 131 9.59 1.21 -10.46
N GLN A 132 10.51 1.02 -9.52
CA GLN A 132 10.95 2.07 -8.60
C GLN A 132 11.67 3.19 -9.36
N ASP A 133 12.60 2.85 -10.26
CA ASP A 133 13.33 3.83 -11.08
C ASP A 133 12.41 4.65 -11.99
N PHE A 134 11.48 3.98 -12.67
CA PHE A 134 10.50 4.65 -13.52
C PHE A 134 9.56 5.54 -12.70
N SER A 135 9.14 5.09 -11.50
CA SER A 135 8.30 5.90 -10.62
C SER A 135 9.03 7.15 -10.13
N ALA A 136 10.30 7.02 -9.74
CA ALA A 136 11.13 8.16 -9.34
C ALA A 136 11.34 9.14 -10.50
N SER A 137 11.62 8.62 -11.71
CA SER A 137 11.78 9.42 -12.92
C SER A 137 10.49 10.13 -13.31
N LEU A 138 9.34 9.47 -13.22
CA LEU A 138 8.04 10.12 -13.49
C LEU A 138 7.75 11.22 -12.46
N LYS A 139 8.00 10.96 -11.18
CA LYS A 139 7.77 11.94 -10.10
C LYS A 139 8.63 13.20 -10.24
N SER A 140 9.85 13.10 -10.76
CA SER A 140 10.71 14.26 -10.97
C SER A 140 10.35 15.09 -12.21
N ASN A 141 9.49 14.57 -13.09
CA ASN A 141 9.07 15.21 -14.34
C ASN A 141 7.60 15.68 -14.33
N LEU A 142 6.88 15.49 -13.22
CA LEU A 142 5.51 15.96 -12.98
C LEU A 142 5.52 17.16 -12.04
#